data_AF-A0AAU9VW82-F1
#
_entry.id   AF-A0AAU9VW82-F1
#
_cell.length_a   1.000
_cell.length_b   1.000
_cell.length_c   1.000
_cell.angle_alpha   90.00
_cell.angle_beta   90.00
_cell.angle_gamma   90.00
#
_symmetry.space_group_name_H-M   'P 1'
#
loop_
_entity.id
_entity.type
_entity.pdbx_description
1 polymer ?
#
loop_
_entity_poly.entity_id
_entity_poly.type
_entity_poly.pdbx_seq_one_letter_code
_entity_poly.pdbx_strand_id
1 'polypeptide(L)'
;MRQLGMSISTADKELEFADPKEEATYWKQVAEDLERKLQEARDELDEFQEGSRELEAELETQLEQAEARQRELLSAKTRLETENESLKARLDASQNESYLTISALQDEVAQLKAVREEVQKYVRELEQANDDLERAKRATVCSLEDFEQKLNQAIERNAILENELDEKETLQESVQRLKDEARDLRQELAVKEKERKKPGDGLEFSKDKESNKENKEPLKIEGSPLKPETTSQTSDFHATTASIGTSPLHTGYGTSPLTPSARISALNIVGDLLRKVGALESKLASCRNFVKDQPRNPRGSTGSNSPSESPRPSRIPKSSYQNPGMQGLVKVQV
;
A
#
# COMPACT_ATOMS: atom_id res chain seq x y z
N MET A 1 30.63 78.43 -31.12
CA MET A 1 31.19 79.80 -31.11
C MET A 1 32.68 79.76 -31.46
N ARG A 2 33.04 80.04 -32.70
CA ARG A 2 34.38 80.53 -33.06
C ARG A 2 34.19 81.87 -33.74
N GLN A 3 34.97 82.86 -33.30
CA GLN A 3 34.76 84.25 -33.65
C GLN A 3 35.62 84.57 -34.87
N LEU A 4 35.05 84.39 -36.07
CA LEU A 4 35.68 84.83 -37.31
C LEU A 4 35.64 86.36 -37.35
N GLY A 5 36.73 86.97 -36.88
CA GLY A 5 36.92 88.41 -36.97
C GLY A 5 37.10 88.82 -38.42
N MET A 6 36.07 89.44 -39.00
CA MET A 6 36.21 90.25 -40.21
C MET A 6 37.08 91.47 -39.86
N SER A 7 38.40 91.31 -39.91
CA SER A 7 39.34 92.43 -39.91
C SER A 7 39.21 93.17 -41.24
N ILE A 8 38.25 94.10 -41.30
CA ILE A 8 38.26 95.19 -42.28
C ILE A 8 39.53 95.99 -41.97
N SER A 9 40.58 95.72 -42.75
CA SER A 9 41.83 96.47 -42.70
C SER A 9 41.62 97.81 -43.39
N THR A 10 40.95 98.75 -42.71
CA THR A 10 41.04 100.19 -43.00
C THR A 10 42.46 100.66 -42.70
N ALA A 11 43.37 100.33 -43.62
CA ALA A 11 44.64 100.99 -43.74
C ALA A 11 44.38 102.30 -44.47
N ASP A 12 44.33 103.41 -43.73
CA ASP A 12 44.45 104.76 -44.28
C ASP A 12 45.82 104.91 -44.96
N LYS A 13 45.88 104.45 -46.21
CA LYS A 13 46.81 104.96 -47.20
C LYS A 13 46.03 106.01 -47.97
N GLU A 14 46.54 107.25 -47.96
CA GLU A 14 46.05 108.29 -48.85
C GLU A 14 46.19 107.78 -50.29
N LEU A 15 45.04 107.44 -50.89
CA LEU A 15 44.96 106.96 -52.25
C LEU A 15 45.02 108.17 -53.19
N GLU A 16 46.23 108.59 -53.56
CA GLU A 16 46.41 109.53 -54.65
C GLU A 16 46.13 108.84 -56.00
N PHE A 17 45.09 109.32 -56.70
CA PHE A 17 44.73 108.87 -58.04
C PHE A 17 45.20 109.91 -59.07
N ALA A 18 45.73 109.47 -60.21
CA ALA A 18 46.29 110.38 -61.22
C ALA A 18 45.21 111.06 -62.09
N ASP A 19 44.01 110.48 -62.13
CA ASP A 19 42.83 110.96 -62.85
C ASP A 19 41.57 110.51 -62.05
N PRO A 20 40.52 111.33 -61.87
CA PRO A 20 39.22 110.89 -61.34
C PRO A 20 38.66 109.60 -61.96
N LYS A 21 39.07 109.27 -63.18
CA LYS A 21 38.74 108.02 -63.86
C LYS A 21 39.39 106.78 -63.25
N GLU A 22 40.62 106.92 -62.73
CA GLU A 22 41.37 105.86 -62.03
C GLU A 22 40.75 105.59 -60.66
N GLU A 23 40.39 106.66 -59.93
CA GLU A 23 39.63 106.59 -58.68
C GLU A 23 38.31 105.82 -58.85
N ALA A 24 37.54 106.18 -59.89
CA ALA A 24 36.29 105.50 -60.20
C ALA A 24 36.49 104.00 -60.53
N THR A 25 37.59 103.62 -61.19
CA THR A 25 37.89 102.20 -61.42
C THR A 25 38.34 101.45 -60.17
N TYR A 26 39.12 102.07 -59.29
CA TYR A 26 39.54 101.47 -58.03
C TYR A 26 38.33 101.22 -57.11
N TRP A 27 37.51 102.23 -56.85
CA TRP A 27 36.32 102.08 -56.01
C TRP A 27 35.31 101.09 -56.60
N LYS A 28 35.20 101.01 -57.93
CA LYS A 28 34.40 99.99 -58.60
C LYS A 28 34.94 98.57 -58.34
N GLN A 29 36.25 98.34 -58.47
CA GLN A 29 36.87 97.05 -58.16
C GLN A 29 36.72 96.67 -56.69
N VAL A 30 36.87 97.64 -55.77
CA VAL A 30 36.65 97.42 -54.33
C VAL A 30 35.17 97.08 -54.04
N ALA A 31 34.22 97.72 -54.71
CA ALA A 31 32.80 97.37 -54.61
C ALA A 31 32.52 95.95 -55.14
N GLU A 32 33.03 95.60 -56.34
CA GLU A 32 32.91 94.25 -56.91
C GLU A 32 33.55 93.17 -56.01
N ASP A 33 34.69 93.45 -55.38
CA ASP A 33 35.35 92.57 -54.42
C ASP A 33 34.57 92.42 -53.09
N LEU A 34 33.93 93.49 -52.62
CA LEU A 34 33.07 93.46 -51.43
C LEU A 34 31.75 92.75 -51.70
N GLU A 35 31.14 92.97 -52.87
CA GLU A 35 29.97 92.22 -53.33
C GLU A 35 30.28 90.73 -53.44
N ARG A 36 31.42 90.36 -54.03
CA ARG A 36 31.86 88.95 -54.09
C ARG A 36 32.03 88.34 -52.71
N LYS A 37 32.75 88.99 -51.78
CA LYS A 37 32.95 88.49 -50.40
C LYS A 37 31.63 88.40 -49.62
N LEU A 38 30.72 89.33 -49.85
CA LEU A 38 29.39 89.33 -49.23
C LEU A 38 28.51 88.22 -49.80
N GLN A 39 28.67 87.85 -51.06
CA GLN A 39 28.03 86.68 -51.65
C GLN A 39 28.66 85.37 -51.12
N GLU A 40 29.99 85.25 -51.14
CA GLU A 40 30.72 84.10 -50.56
C GLU A 40 30.30 83.84 -49.09
N ALA A 41 30.19 84.89 -48.27
CA ALA A 41 29.75 84.78 -46.87
C ALA A 41 28.25 84.51 -46.69
N ARG A 42 27.40 84.78 -47.70
CA ARG A 42 26.00 84.34 -47.72
C ARG A 42 25.90 82.87 -48.07
N ASP A 43 26.61 82.46 -49.11
CA ASP A 43 26.64 81.06 -49.57
C ASP A 43 27.18 80.15 -48.44
N GLU A 44 28.27 80.53 -47.76
CA GLU A 44 28.79 79.80 -46.58
C GLU A 44 27.78 79.74 -45.41
N LEU A 45 27.02 80.81 -45.18
CA LEU A 45 26.00 80.86 -44.12
C LEU A 45 24.78 79.98 -44.46
N ASP A 46 24.38 79.93 -45.73
CA ASP A 46 23.29 79.10 -46.20
C ASP A 46 23.68 77.61 -46.19
N GLU A 47 24.89 77.25 -46.66
CA GLU A 47 25.45 75.89 -46.52
C GLU A 47 25.52 75.45 -45.05
N PHE A 48 25.96 76.33 -44.14
CA PHE A 48 25.99 76.03 -42.70
C PHE A 48 24.59 75.83 -42.10
N GLN A 49 23.59 76.61 -42.54
CA GLN A 49 22.21 76.45 -42.10
C GLN A 49 21.59 75.15 -42.62
N GLU A 50 21.82 74.79 -43.88
CA GLU A 50 21.34 73.53 -44.46
C GLU A 50 21.98 72.33 -43.76
N GLY A 51 23.31 72.30 -43.64
CA GLY A 51 24.01 71.23 -42.92
C GLY A 51 23.63 71.12 -41.43
N SER A 52 23.28 72.23 -40.79
CA SER A 52 22.74 72.21 -39.42
C SER A 52 21.35 71.56 -39.36
N ARG A 53 20.45 71.88 -40.30
CA ARG A 53 19.10 71.27 -40.38
C ARG A 53 19.18 69.78 -40.73
N GLU A 54 20.09 69.38 -41.61
CA GLU A 54 20.30 67.97 -41.95
C GLU A 54 20.79 67.17 -40.72
N LEU A 55 21.73 67.73 -39.94
CA LEU A 55 22.21 67.12 -38.71
C LEU A 55 21.12 67.05 -37.62
N GLU A 56 20.32 68.11 -37.47
CA GLU A 56 19.16 68.13 -36.55
C GLU A 56 18.16 67.03 -36.93
N ALA A 57 17.80 66.91 -38.22
CA ALA A 57 16.92 65.87 -38.71
C ALA A 57 17.50 64.45 -38.50
N GLU A 58 18.81 64.24 -38.70
CA GLU A 58 19.44 62.96 -38.40
C GLU A 58 19.33 62.62 -36.90
N LEU A 59 19.63 63.57 -36.02
CA LEU A 59 19.51 63.40 -34.56
C LEU A 59 18.06 63.12 -34.12
N GLU A 60 17.08 63.80 -34.70
CA GLU A 60 15.64 63.55 -34.46
C GLU A 60 15.24 62.13 -34.88
N THR A 61 15.66 61.66 -36.07
CA THR A 61 15.36 60.28 -36.49
C THR A 61 16.06 59.23 -35.62
N GLN A 62 17.28 59.48 -35.16
CA GLN A 62 17.98 58.59 -34.22
C GLN A 62 17.27 58.55 -32.86
N LEU A 63 16.78 59.69 -32.36
CA LEU A 63 16.00 59.79 -31.13
C LEU A 63 14.67 59.03 -31.25
N GLU A 64 13.89 59.26 -32.33
CA GLU A 64 12.62 58.56 -32.56
C GLU A 64 12.81 57.03 -32.62
N GLN A 65 13.85 56.56 -33.31
CA GLN A 65 14.19 55.13 -33.33
C GLN A 65 14.59 54.58 -31.96
N ALA A 66 15.28 55.36 -31.13
CA ALA A 66 15.67 54.96 -29.78
C ALA A 66 14.43 54.87 -28.86
N GLU A 67 13.54 55.86 -28.93
CA GLU A 67 12.27 55.85 -28.21
C GLU A 67 11.33 54.72 -28.67
N ALA A 68 11.30 54.41 -29.96
CA ALA A 68 10.55 53.28 -30.51
C ALA A 68 11.06 51.95 -29.92
N ARG A 69 12.38 51.73 -29.95
CA ARG A 69 13.02 50.56 -29.32
C ARG A 69 12.75 50.51 -27.81
N GLN A 70 12.76 51.65 -27.11
CA GLN A 70 12.42 51.70 -25.69
C GLN A 70 10.95 51.31 -25.42
N ARG A 71 10.00 51.82 -26.22
CA ARG A 71 8.58 51.46 -26.15
C ARG A 71 8.36 49.96 -26.40
N GLU A 72 9.00 49.40 -27.43
CA GLU A 72 8.96 47.96 -27.73
C GLU A 72 9.50 47.13 -26.55
N LEU A 73 10.69 47.46 -26.03
CA LEU A 73 11.29 46.76 -24.90
C LEU A 73 10.44 46.82 -23.64
N LEU A 74 9.80 47.96 -23.35
CA LEU A 74 8.87 48.09 -22.22
C LEU A 74 7.61 47.22 -22.43
N SER A 75 7.06 47.16 -23.64
CA SER A 75 5.92 46.29 -23.96
C SER A 75 6.26 44.79 -23.87
N ALA A 76 7.48 44.41 -24.28
CA ALA A 76 7.99 43.05 -24.15
C ALA A 76 8.22 42.70 -22.68
N LYS A 77 8.76 43.63 -21.89
CA LYS A 77 8.96 43.47 -20.45
C LYS A 77 7.64 43.20 -19.73
N THR A 78 6.62 44.06 -19.89
CA THR A 78 5.34 43.88 -19.18
C THR A 78 4.61 42.60 -19.61
N ARG A 79 4.71 42.22 -20.90
CA ARG A 79 4.23 40.91 -21.37
C ARG A 79 4.95 39.75 -20.69
N LEU A 80 6.28 39.78 -20.59
CA LEU A 80 7.05 38.72 -19.93
C LEU A 80 6.81 38.68 -18.41
N GLU A 81 6.59 39.82 -17.76
CA GLU A 81 6.22 39.90 -16.34
C GLU A 81 4.87 39.24 -16.09
N THR A 82 3.83 39.59 -16.86
CA THR A 82 2.49 38.97 -16.74
C THR A 82 2.48 37.48 -17.10
N GLU A 83 3.28 37.04 -18.07
CA GLU A 83 3.48 35.61 -18.37
C GLU A 83 4.19 34.88 -17.21
N ASN A 84 5.19 35.51 -16.58
CA ASN A 84 5.91 34.95 -15.43
C ASN A 84 5.01 34.81 -14.20
N GLU A 85 4.17 35.82 -13.92
CA GLU A 85 3.16 35.79 -12.86
C GLU A 85 2.11 34.70 -13.10
N SER A 86 1.62 34.58 -14.34
CA SER A 86 0.68 33.52 -14.74
C SER A 86 1.28 32.11 -14.58
N LEU A 87 2.55 31.93 -14.97
CA LEU A 87 3.26 30.65 -14.79
C LEU A 87 3.49 30.30 -13.32
N LYS A 88 3.82 31.28 -12.47
CA LYS A 88 3.90 31.10 -11.00
C LYS A 88 2.55 30.69 -10.41
N ALA A 89 1.49 31.44 -10.69
CA ALA A 89 0.15 31.13 -10.19
C ALA A 89 -0.34 29.74 -10.62
N ARG A 90 -0.01 29.30 -11.85
CA ARG A 90 -0.31 27.95 -12.32
C ARG A 90 0.53 26.86 -11.64
N LEU A 91 1.81 27.14 -11.35
CA LEU A 91 2.68 26.23 -10.61
C LEU A 91 2.16 26.07 -9.17
N ASP A 92 1.87 27.17 -8.48
CA ASP A 92 1.36 27.16 -7.11
C ASP A 92 0.01 26.44 -7.01
N ALA A 93 -0.91 26.68 -7.96
CA ALA A 93 -2.18 25.98 -8.04
C ALA A 93 -2.00 24.46 -8.22
N SER A 94 -1.10 24.05 -9.13
CA SER A 94 -0.81 22.62 -9.37
C SER A 94 -0.09 21.96 -8.19
N GLN A 95 0.79 22.67 -7.48
CA GLN A 95 1.43 22.19 -6.26
C GLN A 95 0.40 22.01 -5.14
N ASN A 96 -0.52 22.96 -4.96
CA ASN A 96 -1.61 22.86 -3.98
C ASN A 96 -2.56 21.70 -4.29
N GLU A 97 -2.97 21.52 -5.55
CA GLU A 97 -3.80 20.38 -5.99
C GLU A 97 -3.08 19.04 -5.75
N SER A 98 -1.79 18.95 -6.09
CA SER A 98 -0.97 17.77 -5.81
C SER A 98 -0.84 17.51 -4.31
N TYR A 99 -0.67 18.55 -3.48
CA TYR A 99 -0.57 18.42 -2.03
C TYR A 99 -1.88 17.89 -1.42
N LEU A 100 -3.02 18.46 -1.80
CA LEU A 100 -4.35 18.01 -1.35
C LEU A 100 -4.61 16.56 -1.77
N THR A 101 -4.27 16.20 -3.02
CA THR A 101 -4.42 14.83 -3.54
C THR A 101 -3.52 13.85 -2.78
N ILE A 102 -2.27 14.21 -2.50
CA ILE A 102 -1.34 13.38 -1.72
C ILE A 102 -1.85 13.20 -0.28
N SER A 103 -2.36 14.25 0.37
CA SER A 103 -2.93 14.17 1.72
C SER A 103 -4.13 13.22 1.75
N ALA A 104 -5.09 13.37 0.82
CA ALA A 104 -6.26 12.50 0.76
C ALA A 104 -5.89 11.01 0.53
N LEU A 105 -4.91 10.75 -0.33
CA LEU A 105 -4.40 9.38 -0.55
C LEU A 105 -3.64 8.83 0.67
N GLN A 106 -2.93 9.68 1.43
CA GLN A 106 -2.30 9.27 2.69
C GLN A 106 -3.34 8.89 3.75
N ASP A 107 -4.42 9.67 3.86
CA ASP A 107 -5.55 9.39 4.76
C ASP A 107 -6.28 8.09 4.36
N GLU A 108 -6.55 7.87 3.08
CA GLU A 108 -7.16 6.63 2.58
C GLU A 108 -6.24 5.42 2.86
N VAL A 109 -4.93 5.54 2.64
CA VAL A 109 -3.96 4.48 2.98
C VAL A 109 -3.91 4.20 4.49
N ALA A 110 -4.07 5.22 5.34
CA ALA A 110 -4.16 5.03 6.79
C ALA A 110 -5.46 4.30 7.18
N GLN A 111 -6.60 4.68 6.62
CA GLN A 111 -7.89 4.02 6.84
C GLN A 111 -7.87 2.56 6.39
N LEU A 112 -7.37 2.27 5.18
CA LEU A 112 -7.26 0.90 4.65
C LEU A 112 -6.33 0.02 5.50
N LYS A 113 -5.27 0.59 6.10
CA LYS A 113 -4.43 -0.14 7.05
C LYS A 113 -5.17 -0.45 8.35
N ALA A 114 -5.89 0.52 8.92
CA ALA A 114 -6.69 0.31 10.13
C ALA A 114 -7.76 -0.78 9.93
N VAL A 115 -8.53 -0.71 8.84
CA VAL A 115 -9.54 -1.73 8.48
C VAL A 115 -8.89 -3.11 8.27
N ARG A 116 -7.72 -3.17 7.61
CA ARG A 116 -6.97 -4.43 7.47
C ARG A 116 -6.57 -5.01 8.83
N GLU A 117 -6.08 -4.20 9.75
CA GLU A 117 -5.68 -4.64 11.09
C GLU A 117 -6.87 -5.13 11.92
N GLU A 118 -8.02 -4.44 11.82
CA GLU A 118 -9.29 -4.86 12.43
C GLU A 118 -9.79 -6.19 11.87
N VAL A 119 -9.83 -6.35 10.53
CA VAL A 119 -10.21 -7.62 9.90
C VAL A 119 -9.24 -8.74 10.28
N GLN A 120 -7.94 -8.48 10.37
CA GLN A 120 -6.96 -9.47 10.85
C GLN A 120 -7.16 -9.83 12.32
N LYS A 121 -7.58 -8.90 13.18
CA LYS A 121 -7.95 -9.19 14.57
C LYS A 121 -9.20 -10.07 14.61
N TYR A 122 -10.23 -9.72 13.85
CA TYR A 122 -11.49 -10.46 13.77
C TYR A 122 -11.31 -11.90 13.25
N VAL A 123 -10.43 -12.12 12.26
CA VAL A 123 -10.08 -13.48 11.79
C VAL A 123 -9.52 -14.33 12.94
N ARG A 124 -8.60 -13.80 13.76
CA ARG A 124 -8.04 -14.54 14.90
C ARG A 124 -9.09 -14.84 15.97
N GLU A 125 -10.04 -13.91 16.20
CA GLU A 125 -11.16 -14.11 17.11
C GLU A 125 -12.11 -15.22 16.62
N LEU A 126 -12.37 -15.30 15.31
CA LEU A 126 -13.13 -16.39 14.71
C LEU A 126 -12.38 -17.73 14.75
N GLU A 127 -11.08 -17.74 14.51
CA GLU A 127 -10.22 -18.94 14.63
C GLU A 127 -10.28 -19.49 16.06
N GLN A 128 -10.11 -18.63 17.07
CA GLN A 128 -10.22 -19.02 18.49
C GLN A 128 -11.63 -19.54 18.83
N ALA A 129 -12.69 -18.86 18.39
CA ALA A 129 -14.06 -19.29 18.64
C ALA A 129 -14.38 -20.66 18.00
N ASN A 130 -13.75 -20.96 16.85
CA ASN A 130 -13.88 -22.26 16.20
C ASN A 130 -13.12 -23.36 16.96
N ASP A 131 -11.91 -23.09 17.45
CA ASP A 131 -11.15 -24.02 18.31
C ASP A 131 -11.91 -24.38 19.60
N ASP A 132 -12.53 -23.38 20.24
CA ASP A 132 -13.36 -23.59 21.44
C ASP A 132 -14.65 -24.37 21.10
N LEU A 133 -15.27 -24.13 19.94
CA LEU A 133 -16.42 -24.90 19.44
C LEU A 133 -16.04 -26.36 19.15
N GLU A 134 -14.89 -26.62 18.53
CA GLU A 134 -14.38 -27.98 18.33
C GLU A 134 -14.11 -28.69 19.67
N ARG A 135 -13.54 -27.99 20.66
CA ARG A 135 -13.32 -28.52 22.01
C ARG A 135 -14.66 -28.88 22.68
N ALA A 136 -15.66 -28.01 22.61
CA ALA A 136 -16.99 -28.26 23.14
C ALA A 136 -17.69 -29.45 22.43
N LYS A 137 -17.51 -29.58 21.11
CA LYS A 137 -17.98 -30.73 20.33
C LYS A 137 -17.32 -32.03 20.79
N ARG A 138 -15.98 -32.06 20.94
CA ARG A 138 -15.25 -33.26 21.43
C ARG A 138 -15.71 -33.68 22.82
N ALA A 139 -15.89 -32.72 23.74
CA ALA A 139 -16.41 -32.99 25.08
C ALA A 139 -17.85 -33.54 25.07
N THR A 140 -18.72 -32.98 24.23
CA THR A 140 -20.10 -33.47 24.05
C THR A 140 -20.14 -34.89 23.50
N VAL A 141 -19.33 -35.20 22.47
CA VAL A 141 -19.23 -36.55 21.90
C VAL A 141 -18.77 -37.56 22.93
N CYS A 142 -17.68 -37.28 23.65
CA CYS A 142 -17.18 -38.15 24.73
C CYS A 142 -18.26 -38.37 25.82
N SER A 143 -19.02 -37.35 26.18
CA SER A 143 -20.12 -37.50 27.14
C SER A 143 -21.27 -38.35 26.62
N LEU A 144 -21.57 -38.31 25.31
CA LEU A 144 -22.58 -39.18 24.69
C LEU A 144 -22.11 -40.63 24.66
N GLU A 145 -20.86 -40.88 24.26
CA GLU A 145 -20.23 -42.21 24.28
C GLU A 145 -20.25 -42.82 25.70
N ASP A 146 -19.97 -42.01 26.73
CA ASP A 146 -20.11 -42.41 28.14
C ASP A 146 -21.54 -42.79 28.55
N PHE A 147 -22.56 -42.11 28.01
CA PHE A 147 -23.97 -42.45 28.24
C PHE A 147 -24.37 -43.73 27.51
N GLU A 148 -23.94 -43.89 26.25
CA GLU A 148 -24.16 -45.10 25.45
C GLU A 148 -23.54 -46.33 26.11
N GLN A 149 -22.30 -46.23 26.62
CA GLN A 149 -21.66 -47.32 27.37
C GLN A 149 -22.45 -47.69 28.63
N LYS A 150 -22.91 -46.71 29.42
CA LYS A 150 -23.71 -46.96 30.63
C LYS A 150 -25.06 -47.61 30.30
N LEU A 151 -25.70 -47.18 29.20
CA LEU A 151 -26.95 -47.74 28.71
C LEU A 151 -26.77 -49.19 28.22
N ASN A 152 -25.70 -49.47 27.47
CA ASN A 152 -25.36 -50.83 27.04
C ASN A 152 -25.12 -51.76 28.25
N GLN A 153 -24.33 -51.33 29.24
CA GLN A 153 -24.15 -52.11 30.47
C GLN A 153 -25.44 -52.28 31.29
N ALA A 154 -26.41 -51.37 31.17
CA ALA A 154 -27.73 -51.53 31.80
C ALA A 154 -28.59 -52.55 31.04
N ILE A 155 -28.53 -52.56 29.71
CA ILE A 155 -29.16 -53.58 28.86
C ILE A 155 -28.56 -54.97 29.15
N GLU A 156 -27.23 -55.10 29.19
CA GLU A 156 -26.54 -56.36 29.53
C GLU A 156 -26.99 -56.91 30.90
N ARG A 157 -27.08 -56.05 31.93
CA ARG A 157 -27.57 -56.45 33.26
C ARG A 157 -29.04 -56.86 33.25
N ASN A 158 -29.91 -56.16 32.51
CA ASN A 158 -31.31 -56.56 32.37
C ASN A 158 -31.44 -57.92 31.67
N ALA A 159 -30.68 -58.16 30.59
CA ALA A 159 -30.68 -59.46 29.91
C ALA A 159 -30.21 -60.61 30.82
N ILE A 160 -29.23 -60.38 31.71
CA ILE A 160 -28.85 -61.37 32.73
C ILE A 160 -30.01 -61.62 33.72
N LEU A 161 -30.64 -60.56 34.23
CA LEU A 161 -31.77 -60.67 35.16
C LEU A 161 -33.00 -61.33 34.52
N GLU A 162 -33.25 -61.13 33.23
CA GLU A 162 -34.29 -61.83 32.46
C GLU A 162 -34.00 -63.34 32.41
N ASN A 163 -32.76 -63.75 32.07
CA ASN A 163 -32.36 -65.17 32.11
C ASN A 163 -32.46 -65.77 33.53
N GLU A 164 -32.07 -65.03 34.58
CA GLU A 164 -32.22 -65.49 35.98
C GLU A 164 -33.70 -65.68 36.39
N LEU A 165 -34.62 -64.90 35.81
CA LEU A 165 -36.07 -65.08 36.00
C LEU A 165 -36.60 -66.30 35.24
N ASP A 166 -36.15 -66.52 34.00
CA ASP A 166 -36.53 -67.68 33.18
C ASP A 166 -36.04 -69.01 33.79
N GLU A 167 -34.80 -69.04 34.32
CA GLU A 167 -34.27 -70.18 35.07
C GLU A 167 -35.10 -70.46 36.33
N LYS A 168 -35.50 -69.40 37.05
CA LYS A 168 -36.34 -69.49 38.24
C LYS A 168 -37.74 -70.00 37.91
N GLU A 169 -38.35 -69.58 36.80
CA GLU A 169 -39.65 -70.11 36.33
C GLU A 169 -39.53 -71.59 35.97
N THR A 170 -38.49 -71.98 35.23
CA THR A 170 -38.18 -73.38 34.88
C THR A 170 -38.00 -74.25 36.14
N LEU A 171 -37.31 -73.74 37.16
CA LEU A 171 -37.17 -74.41 38.45
C LEU A 171 -38.51 -74.50 39.19
N GLN A 172 -39.36 -73.47 39.15
CA GLN A 172 -40.70 -73.51 39.73
C GLN A 172 -41.59 -74.56 39.05
N GLU A 173 -41.55 -74.68 37.72
CA GLU A 173 -42.23 -75.76 37.00
C GLU A 173 -41.75 -77.14 37.46
N SER A 174 -40.43 -77.37 37.51
CA SER A 174 -39.89 -78.68 37.91
C SER A 174 -40.25 -79.04 39.36
N VAL A 175 -40.21 -78.07 40.28
CA VAL A 175 -40.70 -78.23 41.66
C VAL A 175 -42.20 -78.52 41.70
N GLN A 176 -42.99 -77.92 40.81
CA GLN A 176 -44.43 -78.19 40.73
C GLN A 176 -44.72 -79.60 40.22
N ARG A 177 -44.04 -80.04 39.15
CA ARG A 177 -44.12 -81.42 38.64
C ARG A 177 -43.74 -82.44 39.72
N LEU A 178 -42.61 -82.23 40.42
CA LEU A 178 -42.19 -83.09 41.54
C LEU A 178 -43.17 -83.09 42.72
N LYS A 179 -43.86 -81.97 43.01
CA LYS A 179 -44.93 -81.93 44.02
C LYS A 179 -46.15 -82.74 43.61
N ASP A 180 -46.49 -82.72 42.33
CA ASP A 180 -47.64 -83.46 41.79
C ASP A 180 -47.31 -84.97 41.70
N GLU A 181 -46.12 -85.36 41.23
CA GLU A 181 -45.60 -86.73 41.32
C GLU A 181 -45.56 -87.24 42.79
N ALA A 182 -45.07 -86.42 43.72
CA ALA A 182 -45.08 -86.77 45.15
C ALA A 182 -46.49 -86.83 45.74
N ARG A 183 -47.49 -86.13 45.16
CA ARG A 183 -48.90 -86.27 45.52
C ARG A 183 -49.46 -87.58 44.98
N ASP A 184 -49.15 -87.94 43.75
CA ASP A 184 -49.63 -89.15 43.10
C ASP A 184 -49.04 -90.41 43.74
N LEU A 185 -47.74 -90.42 44.04
CA LEU A 185 -47.10 -91.49 44.82
C LEU A 185 -47.69 -91.63 46.23
N ARG A 186 -48.08 -90.52 46.89
CA ARG A 186 -48.80 -90.58 48.17
C ARG A 186 -50.21 -91.16 48.00
N GLN A 187 -50.90 -90.85 46.90
CA GLN A 187 -52.20 -91.45 46.58
C GLN A 187 -52.05 -92.97 46.30
N GLU A 188 -51.05 -93.38 45.52
CA GLU A 188 -50.74 -94.80 45.31
C GLU A 188 -50.44 -95.54 46.62
N LEU A 189 -49.64 -94.95 47.51
CA LEU A 189 -49.35 -95.53 48.82
C LEU A 189 -50.61 -95.63 49.68
N ALA A 190 -51.47 -94.61 49.68
CA ALA A 190 -52.75 -94.64 50.39
C ALA A 190 -53.73 -95.67 49.81
N VAL A 191 -53.75 -95.86 48.49
CA VAL A 191 -54.52 -96.94 47.83
C VAL A 191 -53.96 -98.30 48.22
N LYS A 192 -52.65 -98.51 48.14
CA LYS A 192 -51.98 -99.76 48.58
C LYS A 192 -52.20 -100.04 50.08
N GLU A 193 -52.29 -99.02 50.92
CA GLU A 193 -52.64 -99.17 52.34
C GLU A 193 -54.12 -99.55 52.52
N LYS A 194 -55.02 -98.97 51.73
CA LYS A 194 -56.47 -99.26 51.73
C LYS A 194 -56.78 -100.64 51.16
N GLU A 195 -56.04 -101.10 50.16
CA GLU A 195 -56.08 -102.48 49.64
C GLU A 195 -55.55 -103.49 50.68
N ARG A 196 -54.57 -103.09 51.51
CA ARG A 196 -54.13 -103.87 52.68
C ARG A 196 -55.11 -103.80 53.86
N LYS A 197 -56.15 -102.95 53.85
CA LYS A 197 -57.09 -102.73 54.96
C LYS A 197 -58.55 -103.03 54.60
N LYS A 198 -58.90 -104.31 54.73
CA LYS A 198 -60.26 -104.77 55.07
C LYS A 198 -60.22 -105.53 56.40
N PRO A 199 -61.21 -105.30 57.28
CA PRO A 199 -61.43 -104.08 58.03
C PRO A 199 -60.64 -104.08 59.36
N GLY A 200 -60.26 -102.90 59.86
CA GLY A 200 -59.54 -102.76 61.14
C GLY A 200 -59.43 -101.28 61.50
N ASP A 201 -60.27 -100.89 62.46
CA ASP A 201 -60.52 -99.53 62.96
C ASP A 201 -59.27 -98.82 63.55
N GLY A 202 -59.40 -97.52 63.81
CA GLY A 202 -58.66 -96.87 64.90
C GLY A 202 -57.55 -95.87 64.52
N LEU A 203 -57.89 -94.59 64.69
CA LEU A 203 -56.99 -93.45 64.96
C LEU A 203 -56.16 -93.71 66.26
N GLU A 204 -55.13 -92.96 66.66
CA GLU A 204 -54.80 -91.56 66.37
C GLU A 204 -53.29 -91.23 66.56
N PHE A 205 -52.96 -89.97 66.30
CA PHE A 205 -51.66 -89.32 66.26
C PHE A 205 -51.10 -88.97 67.65
N SER A 206 -49.77 -88.96 67.81
CA SER A 206 -49.10 -88.08 68.78
C SER A 206 -47.67 -87.75 68.30
N LYS A 207 -47.26 -86.52 68.55
CA LYS A 207 -46.20 -85.82 67.80
C LYS A 207 -45.14 -85.29 68.75
N ASP A 208 -44.08 -86.06 68.93
CA ASP A 208 -42.86 -85.60 69.60
C ASP A 208 -41.72 -85.50 68.59
N LYS A 209 -41.06 -84.34 68.54
CA LYS A 209 -39.60 -84.28 68.52
C LYS A 209 -39.05 -82.89 68.84
N GLU A 210 -38.19 -82.92 69.85
CA GLU A 210 -37.41 -81.83 70.44
C GLU A 210 -35.97 -81.81 69.85
N SER A 211 -35.12 -80.91 70.35
CA SER A 211 -33.69 -80.66 70.03
C SER A 211 -33.44 -79.94 68.68
N ASN A 212 -32.90 -78.71 68.57
CA ASN A 212 -32.07 -77.80 69.40
C ASN A 212 -30.53 -77.95 69.20
N LYS A 213 -29.84 -76.78 69.21
CA LYS A 213 -28.38 -76.50 69.09
C LYS A 213 -27.79 -76.66 67.68
N GLU A 214 -26.86 -75.82 67.18
CA GLU A 214 -26.21 -74.54 67.61
C GLU A 214 -25.63 -73.87 66.30
N ASN A 215 -25.05 -72.66 66.19
CA ASN A 215 -24.49 -71.68 67.15
C ASN A 215 -24.30 -70.25 66.54
N LYS A 216 -23.98 -69.26 67.38
CA LYS A 216 -23.11 -68.06 67.16
C LYS A 216 -23.35 -67.06 66.00
N GLU A 217 -24.16 -66.04 66.29
CA GLU A 217 -23.78 -64.61 66.50
C GLU A 217 -22.27 -64.17 66.53
N PRO A 218 -21.91 -62.85 66.49
CA PRO A 218 -22.59 -61.69 65.85
C PRO A 218 -21.68 -60.47 65.41
N LEU A 219 -22.34 -59.32 65.10
CA LEU A 219 -21.91 -57.88 65.11
C LEU A 219 -20.89 -57.38 64.04
N LYS A 220 -21.21 -56.39 63.17
CA LYS A 220 -21.56 -54.94 63.34
C LYS A 220 -20.37 -54.01 63.65
N ILE A 221 -20.24 -52.93 62.86
CA ILE A 221 -20.30 -51.50 63.28
C ILE A 221 -20.34 -50.59 62.02
N GLU A 222 -21.04 -49.45 62.12
CA GLU A 222 -21.24 -48.44 61.05
C GLU A 222 -20.18 -47.32 61.09
N GLY A 223 -20.13 -46.45 60.06
CA GLY A 223 -19.46 -45.14 60.18
C GLY A 223 -19.16 -44.39 58.86
N SER A 224 -20.02 -43.45 58.48
CA SER A 224 -19.76 -42.39 57.47
C SER A 224 -19.04 -41.18 58.10
N PRO A 225 -18.82 -40.05 57.39
CA PRO A 225 -18.11 -39.80 56.11
C PRO A 225 -16.99 -38.72 56.28
N LEU A 226 -16.30 -38.29 55.20
CA LEU A 226 -15.89 -36.89 54.84
C LEU A 226 -14.72 -36.80 53.81
N LYS A 227 -14.65 -35.66 53.09
CA LYS A 227 -13.51 -35.12 52.28
C LYS A 227 -12.75 -34.06 53.14
N PRO A 228 -11.56 -33.48 52.79
CA PRO A 228 -10.99 -33.25 51.43
C PRO A 228 -9.43 -33.32 51.24
N GLU A 229 -9.00 -33.04 50.00
CA GLU A 229 -7.79 -32.29 49.54
C GLU A 229 -6.30 -32.76 49.66
N THR A 230 -5.59 -32.60 48.51
CA THR A 230 -4.25 -31.98 48.35
C THR A 230 -2.92 -32.81 48.47
N THR A 231 -2.42 -33.27 47.30
CA THR A 231 -1.06 -32.97 46.73
C THR A 231 0.19 -33.90 46.95
N SER A 232 0.75 -34.34 45.79
CA SER A 232 2.18 -34.48 45.38
C SER A 232 3.01 -35.79 45.42
N GLN A 233 3.88 -35.89 44.38
CA GLN A 233 5.06 -36.78 44.16
C GLN A 233 4.75 -38.26 43.79
N THR A 234 5.41 -38.99 42.88
CA THR A 234 6.48 -38.86 41.85
C THR A 234 6.29 -40.08 40.89
N SER A 235 6.79 -40.25 39.66
CA SER A 235 8.11 -39.97 39.05
C SER A 235 8.06 -40.07 37.51
N ASP A 236 9.10 -39.57 36.83
CA ASP A 236 9.26 -39.46 35.38
C ASP A 236 9.45 -40.79 34.61
N PHE A 237 9.22 -40.78 33.28
CA PHE A 237 10.33 -40.97 32.31
C PHE A 237 9.99 -40.55 30.85
N HIS A 238 10.75 -39.56 30.39
CA HIS A 238 11.14 -39.18 29.02
C HIS A 238 10.13 -38.87 27.88
N ALA A 239 10.26 -37.63 27.40
CA ALA A 239 9.82 -37.17 26.08
C ALA A 239 10.91 -37.35 25.01
N THR A 240 10.57 -37.16 23.74
CA THR A 240 11.47 -36.50 22.78
C THR A 240 10.69 -35.45 21.99
N THR A 241 11.25 -34.25 21.89
CA THR A 241 10.68 -33.11 21.18
C THR A 241 11.48 -32.81 19.92
N ALA A 242 10.84 -32.27 18.89
CA ALA A 242 11.50 -31.45 17.87
C ALA A 242 10.49 -30.45 17.28
N SER A 243 10.85 -29.16 17.32
CA SER A 243 10.17 -28.07 16.63
C SER A 243 11.10 -27.56 15.49
N ILE A 244 10.75 -26.44 14.85
CA ILE A 244 11.38 -25.82 13.66
C ILE A 244 10.90 -26.50 12.35
N GLY A 245 10.50 -25.80 11.29
CA GLY A 245 10.33 -24.35 11.10
C GLY A 245 10.40 -23.94 9.63
N THR A 246 9.56 -22.98 9.22
CA THR A 246 9.70 -22.09 8.05
C THR A 246 9.99 -22.67 6.65
N SER A 247 8.94 -22.67 5.82
CA SER A 247 8.96 -22.10 4.45
C SER A 247 9.67 -22.94 3.33
N PRO A 248 9.74 -22.49 2.05
CA PRO A 248 8.96 -23.20 1.02
C PRO A 248 9.76 -23.60 -0.23
N LEU A 249 9.73 -24.88 -0.63
CA LEU A 249 10.21 -25.26 -1.96
C LEU A 249 9.56 -26.54 -2.50
N HIS A 250 8.92 -26.43 -3.66
CA HIS A 250 8.80 -27.55 -4.60
C HIS A 250 9.07 -27.06 -6.03
N THR A 251 10.35 -26.88 -6.34
CA THR A 251 10.84 -26.89 -7.72
C THR A 251 11.10 -28.34 -8.10
N GLY A 252 10.12 -28.98 -8.72
CA GLY A 252 10.21 -30.33 -9.26
C GLY A 252 9.47 -30.40 -10.59
N TYR A 253 10.22 -30.64 -11.68
CA TYR A 253 9.66 -30.77 -13.02
C TYR A 253 8.77 -32.02 -13.10
N GLY A 254 7.46 -31.82 -13.25
CA GLY A 254 6.47 -32.89 -13.40
C GLY A 254 5.11 -32.30 -13.74
N THR A 255 4.44 -32.87 -14.75
CA THR A 255 3.26 -32.27 -15.40
C THR A 255 1.97 -32.43 -14.60
N SER A 256 1.89 -31.84 -13.41
CA SER A 256 0.62 -31.65 -12.71
C SER A 256 -0.22 -30.61 -13.46
N PRO A 257 -1.43 -30.94 -13.97
CA PRO A 257 -2.25 -29.97 -14.67
C PRO A 257 -2.67 -28.85 -13.71
N LEU A 258 -2.37 -27.60 -14.07
CA LEU A 258 -2.81 -26.42 -13.33
C LEU A 258 -4.31 -26.51 -13.04
N THR A 259 -4.70 -26.23 -11.79
CA THR A 259 -6.10 -26.19 -11.38
C THR A 259 -6.89 -25.25 -12.29
N PRO A 260 -8.18 -25.52 -12.58
CA PRO A 260 -8.97 -24.69 -13.49
C PRO A 260 -8.93 -23.20 -13.13
N SER A 261 -8.99 -22.88 -11.84
CA SER A 261 -8.88 -21.51 -11.32
C SER A 261 -7.51 -20.87 -11.62
N ALA A 262 -6.40 -21.56 -11.35
CA ALA A 262 -5.06 -21.05 -11.64
C ALA A 262 -4.84 -20.84 -13.15
N ARG A 263 -5.40 -21.72 -13.99
CA ARG A 263 -5.36 -21.60 -15.45
C ARG A 263 -6.14 -20.36 -15.95
N ILE A 264 -7.36 -20.16 -15.45
CA ILE A 264 -8.20 -19.00 -15.82
C ILE A 264 -7.55 -17.69 -15.36
N SER A 265 -7.03 -17.66 -14.13
CA SER A 265 -6.28 -16.51 -13.61
C SER A 265 -5.07 -16.16 -14.48
N ALA A 266 -4.25 -17.15 -14.84
CA ALA A 266 -3.10 -16.96 -15.72
C ALA A 266 -3.50 -16.45 -17.12
N LEU A 267 -4.57 -17.00 -17.72
CA LEU A 267 -5.08 -16.56 -19.02
C LEU A 267 -5.60 -15.11 -18.98
N ASN A 268 -6.28 -14.70 -17.91
CA ASN A 268 -6.72 -13.32 -17.73
C ASN A 268 -5.53 -12.35 -17.61
N ILE A 269 -4.52 -12.69 -16.80
CA ILE A 269 -3.30 -11.87 -16.63
C ILE A 269 -2.55 -11.73 -17.97
N VAL A 270 -2.43 -12.82 -18.74
CA VAL A 270 -1.80 -12.79 -20.08
C VAL A 270 -2.64 -11.96 -21.06
N GLY A 271 -3.97 -12.08 -21.03
CA GLY A 271 -4.88 -11.27 -21.85
C GLY A 271 -4.79 -9.77 -21.55
N ASP A 272 -4.70 -9.39 -20.28
CA ASP A 272 -4.50 -8.00 -19.86
C ASP A 272 -3.11 -7.46 -20.24
N LEU A 273 -2.07 -8.29 -20.14
CA LEU A 273 -0.73 -7.94 -20.63
C LEU A 273 -0.73 -7.69 -22.14
N LEU A 274 -1.32 -8.59 -22.93
CA LEU A 274 -1.41 -8.43 -24.39
C LEU A 274 -2.20 -7.17 -24.77
N ARG A 275 -3.30 -6.87 -24.06
CA ARG A 275 -4.08 -5.64 -24.26
C ARG A 275 -3.28 -4.38 -23.93
N LYS A 276 -2.49 -4.40 -22.86
CA LYS A 276 -1.59 -3.30 -22.48
C LYS A 276 -0.44 -3.13 -23.49
N VAL A 277 0.15 -4.22 -23.97
CA VAL A 277 1.18 -4.19 -25.02
C VAL A 277 0.61 -3.61 -26.32
N GLY A 278 -0.54 -4.07 -26.80
CA GLY A 278 -1.18 -3.50 -27.99
C GLY A 278 -1.54 -2.00 -27.86
N ALA A 279 -1.94 -1.56 -26.66
CA ALA A 279 -2.16 -0.13 -26.38
C ALA A 279 -0.86 0.68 -26.39
N LEU A 280 0.25 0.11 -25.90
CA LEU A 280 1.58 0.73 -25.96
C LEU A 280 2.13 0.77 -27.39
N GLU A 281 1.97 -0.31 -28.17
CA GLU A 281 2.35 -0.36 -29.59
C GLU A 281 1.58 0.66 -30.42
N SER A 282 0.26 0.80 -30.19
CA SER A 282 -0.56 1.82 -30.84
C SER A 282 -0.10 3.24 -30.51
N LYS A 283 0.21 3.54 -29.23
CA LYS A 283 0.80 4.82 -28.83
C LYS A 283 2.18 5.04 -29.47
N LEU A 284 3.03 4.02 -29.52
CA LEU A 284 4.39 4.12 -30.07
C LEU A 284 4.37 4.29 -31.60
N ALA A 285 3.42 3.67 -32.30
CA ALA A 285 3.14 3.91 -33.72
C ALA A 285 2.62 5.35 -33.95
N SER A 286 1.72 5.84 -33.10
CA SER A 286 1.25 7.23 -33.15
C SER A 286 2.40 8.24 -32.96
N CYS A 287 3.27 8.05 -31.96
CA CYS A 287 4.47 8.87 -31.77
C CYS A 287 5.44 8.79 -32.96
N ARG A 288 5.63 7.61 -33.55
CA ARG A 288 6.47 7.42 -34.74
C ARG A 288 5.93 8.16 -35.96
N ASN A 289 4.61 8.24 -36.12
CA ASN A 289 3.98 9.04 -37.18
C ASN A 289 4.12 10.54 -36.89
N PHE A 290 3.91 10.97 -35.63
CA PHE A 290 4.09 12.37 -35.22
C PHE A 290 5.52 12.91 -35.47
N VAL A 291 6.54 12.05 -35.31
CA VAL A 291 7.94 12.37 -35.65
C VAL A 291 8.21 12.39 -37.16
N LYS A 292 7.38 11.72 -37.96
CA LYS A 292 7.49 11.66 -39.43
C LYS A 292 6.70 12.74 -40.16
N ASP A 293 5.58 13.16 -39.59
CA ASP A 293 4.67 14.17 -40.14
C ASP A 293 5.05 15.60 -39.75
N GLN A 294 6.16 15.80 -39.03
CA GLN A 294 6.78 17.13 -38.89
C GLN A 294 7.32 17.58 -40.26
N PRO A 295 6.76 18.65 -40.88
CA PRO A 295 7.14 19.03 -42.23
C PRO A 295 8.58 19.57 -42.26
N ARG A 296 9.48 18.81 -42.90
CA ARG A 296 10.80 19.31 -43.29
C ARG A 296 10.65 20.44 -44.31
N ASN A 297 10.65 21.67 -43.81
CA ASN A 297 10.56 22.87 -44.65
C ASN A 297 11.80 22.97 -45.57
N PRO A 298 11.66 23.12 -46.90
CA PRO A 298 12.79 23.02 -47.81
C PRO A 298 13.46 24.38 -48.05
N ARG A 299 14.65 24.58 -47.48
CA ARG A 299 15.66 25.51 -48.00
C ARG A 299 17.04 24.92 -47.76
N GLY A 300 17.75 24.59 -48.84
CA GLY A 300 19.06 23.93 -48.75
C GLY A 300 20.20 24.92 -48.57
N SER A 301 21.27 24.45 -47.93
CA SER A 301 22.62 24.74 -48.37
C SER A 301 23.54 23.57 -48.01
N THR A 302 24.46 23.24 -48.91
CA THR A 302 25.49 22.21 -48.74
C THR A 302 26.54 22.65 -47.71
N GLY A 303 26.94 21.76 -46.81
CA GLY A 303 27.93 22.12 -45.79
C GLY A 303 28.43 20.92 -44.97
N SER A 304 29.61 20.43 -45.34
CA SER A 304 30.36 19.39 -44.63
C SER A 304 30.67 19.76 -43.16
N ASN A 305 30.54 18.81 -42.24
CA ASN A 305 31.64 18.30 -41.37
C ASN A 305 31.14 17.64 -40.07
N SER A 306 31.81 16.53 -39.71
CA SER A 306 31.91 16.07 -38.33
C SER A 306 32.85 16.99 -37.53
N PRO A 307 32.74 17.04 -36.20
CA PRO A 307 33.86 17.47 -35.36
C PRO A 307 34.29 16.37 -34.38
N SER A 308 35.58 16.06 -34.42
CA SER A 308 36.33 15.38 -33.36
C SER A 308 36.83 16.39 -32.31
N GLU A 309 37.05 15.90 -31.10
CA GLU A 309 38.02 16.37 -30.09
C GLU A 309 38.02 17.82 -29.57
N SER A 310 37.59 17.93 -28.29
CA SER A 310 38.39 18.51 -27.17
C SER A 310 38.53 20.04 -27.05
N PRO A 311 38.60 20.56 -25.80
CA PRO A 311 39.89 20.57 -25.09
C PRO A 311 39.87 20.08 -23.63
N ARG A 312 41.07 19.70 -23.18
CA ARG A 312 41.46 19.24 -21.83
C ARG A 312 41.42 20.40 -20.81
N PRO A 313 41.35 20.07 -19.50
CA PRO A 313 42.24 20.73 -18.54
C PRO A 313 43.12 19.73 -17.77
N SER A 314 44.30 20.19 -17.37
CA SER A 314 45.34 19.41 -16.67
C SER A 314 45.21 19.42 -15.14
N ARG A 315 45.56 18.30 -14.49
CA ARG A 315 45.86 18.21 -13.03
C ARG A 315 47.14 19.02 -12.70
N ILE A 316 47.40 19.45 -11.46
CA ILE A 316 48.08 18.80 -10.28
C ILE A 316 48.39 19.97 -9.27
N PRO A 317 48.61 19.87 -7.92
CA PRO A 317 48.69 18.74 -6.96
C PRO A 317 47.83 18.86 -5.66
N LYS A 318 48.00 17.84 -4.79
CA LYS A 318 47.63 17.64 -3.36
C LYS A 318 47.82 18.85 -2.43
N SER A 319 46.98 19.02 -1.38
CA SER A 319 47.27 18.54 0.00
C SER A 319 46.15 18.87 1.02
N SER A 320 46.05 18.01 2.05
CA SER A 320 45.52 18.22 3.43
C SER A 320 44.80 19.53 3.81
N TYR A 321 43.62 19.41 4.46
CA TYR A 321 43.42 19.86 5.86
C TYR A 321 42.21 19.17 6.50
N GLN A 322 42.28 18.93 7.82
CA GLN A 322 41.19 18.33 8.61
C GLN A 322 40.06 19.35 8.87
N ASN A 323 38.84 18.87 9.09
CA ASN A 323 37.73 19.67 9.59
C ASN A 323 37.42 19.28 11.06
N PRO A 324 37.72 20.12 12.06
CA PRO A 324 37.43 19.84 13.45
C PRO A 324 36.12 20.48 13.92
N GLY A 325 35.23 19.65 14.50
CA GLY A 325 34.36 19.99 15.63
C GLY A 325 33.32 21.11 15.48
N MET A 326 32.05 20.72 15.58
CA MET A 326 31.07 21.47 16.39
C MET A 326 30.34 20.50 17.33
N GLN A 327 30.57 20.66 18.63
CA GLN A 327 29.81 20.04 19.72
C GLN A 327 28.84 21.06 20.31
N GLY A 328 27.67 20.60 20.79
CA GLY A 328 26.71 21.42 21.58
C GLY A 328 25.79 22.28 20.70
N LEU A 329 24.50 22.44 20.99
CA LEU A 329 23.84 22.58 22.29
C LEU A 329 22.50 21.80 22.31
N VAL A 330 22.26 20.99 23.34
CA VAL A 330 21.39 21.26 24.52
C VAL A 330 19.90 20.93 24.31
N LYS A 331 19.45 19.90 25.03
CA LYS A 331 18.04 19.63 25.31
C LYS A 331 17.46 20.76 26.17
N VAL A 332 16.23 21.18 25.89
CA VAL A 332 15.36 21.84 26.88
C VAL A 332 14.21 20.90 27.17
N GLN A 333 14.01 20.60 28.45
CA GLN A 333 12.88 19.83 28.95
C GLN A 333 12.57 20.28 30.38
N VAL A 334 11.64 21.23 30.50
CA VAL A 334 10.57 21.32 31.52
C VAL A 334 9.37 21.92 30.80
#